data_AF-A0A9E4Z498-F1
#
_entry.id   AF-A0A9E4Z498-F1
#
_cell.length_a   1.000
_cell.length_b   1.000
_cell.length_c   1.000
_cell.angle_alpha   90.00
_cell.angle_beta   90.00
_cell.angle_gamma   90.00
#
_symmetry.space_group_name_H-M   'P 1'
#
loop_
_entity.id
_entity.type
_entity.pdbx_description
1 polymer ?
#
loop_
_entity_poly.entity_id
_entity_poly.type
_entity_poly.pdbx_seq_one_letter_code
_entity_poly.pdbx_strand_id
1 'polypeptide(L)' 'VEMEHWINAGIYLFERAIAAELPDLGDHETETFPRLAKAGRLAAMRSRRFWRSVDSFKDLREAEEHVGSW' A
#
# COMPACT_ATOMS: atom_id res chain seq x y z
N VAL A 1 1.60 -9.63 17.64
CA VAL A 1 0.13 -9.70 17.79
C VAL A 1 -0.45 -9.43 16.41
N GLU A 2 -1.32 -10.30 15.89
CA GLU A 2 -1.97 -10.07 14.59
C GLU A 2 -2.99 -8.94 14.76
N MET A 3 -2.96 -7.95 13.87
CA MET A 3 -3.92 -6.85 13.88
C MET A 3 -5.26 -7.32 13.31
N GLU A 4 -6.36 -6.80 13.85
CA GLU A 4 -7.71 -7.13 13.37
C GLU A 4 -7.94 -6.66 11.92
N HIS A 5 -7.19 -5.66 11.47
CA HIS A 5 -7.34 -5.05 10.15
C HIS A 5 -6.07 -5.16 9.31
N TRP A 6 -6.27 -5.34 8.00
CA TRP A 6 -5.24 -5.23 6.99
C TRP A 6 -5.04 -3.78 6.58
N ILE A 7 -3.83 -3.43 6.20
CA ILE A 7 -3.49 -2.10 5.69
C ILE A 7 -3.13 -2.16 4.21
N ASN A 8 -3.22 -1.02 3.53
CA ASN A 8 -2.67 -0.85 2.20
C ASN A 8 -1.13 -0.85 2.29
N ALA A 9 -0.48 -1.69 1.48
CA ALA A 9 0.96 -1.88 1.47
C ALA A 9 1.71 -0.95 0.49
N GLY A 10 0.99 -0.09 -0.25
CA GLY A 10 1.56 0.80 -1.27
C GLY A 10 2.00 0.09 -2.55
N ILE A 11 1.63 -1.18 -2.74
CA ILE A 11 1.97 -1.98 -3.92
C ILE A 11 0.72 -2.22 -4.73
N TYR A 12 0.72 -1.72 -5.97
CA TYR A 12 -0.45 -1.74 -6.83
C TYR A 12 -0.20 -2.41 -8.17
N LEU A 13 -1.22 -3.11 -8.66
CA LEU A 13 -1.31 -3.59 -10.03
C LEU A 13 -2.53 -2.92 -10.67
N PHE A 14 -2.30 -2.11 -11.69
CA PHE A 14 -3.37 -1.37 -12.36
C PHE A 14 -3.49 -1.72 -13.84
N GLU A 15 -4.71 -1.64 -14.34
CA GLU A 15 -4.93 -1.42 -15.76
C GLU A 15 -4.51 0.00 -16.14
N ARG A 16 -4.04 0.18 -17.38
CA ARG A 16 -3.61 1.49 -17.90
C ARG A 16 -4.68 2.57 -17.76
N ALA A 17 -5.96 2.19 -17.78
CA ALA A 17 -7.09 3.10 -17.64
C ALA A 17 -7.09 3.87 -16.30
N ILE A 18 -6.38 3.39 -15.27
CA ILE A 18 -6.29 4.10 -13.98
C ILE A 18 -5.70 5.51 -14.13
N ALA A 19 -4.86 5.75 -15.15
CA ALA A 19 -4.16 7.01 -15.33
C ALA A 19 -5.13 8.20 -15.46
N ALA A 20 -6.31 7.98 -16.05
CA ALA A 20 -7.34 9.02 -16.18
C ALA A 20 -8.17 9.24 -14.90
N GLU A 21 -8.00 8.37 -13.89
CA GLU A 21 -8.75 8.38 -12.64
C GLU A 21 -7.87 8.88 -11.46
N LEU A 22 -6.55 8.97 -11.67
CA LEU A 22 -5.62 9.53 -10.70
C LEU A 22 -5.69 11.07 -10.72
N PRO A 23 -5.59 11.74 -9.57
CA PRO A 23 -5.58 13.19 -9.52
C PRO A 23 -4.26 13.74 -10.09
N ASP A 24 -4.33 14.87 -10.78
CA ASP A 24 -3.13 15.62 -11.19
C ASP A 24 -2.36 16.17 -9.98
N LEU A 25 -3.08 16.52 -8.91
CA LEU A 25 -2.56 16.98 -7.63
C LEU A 25 -3.40 16.42 -6.48
N GLY A 26 -2.76 15.84 -5.47
CA GLY A 26 -3.42 15.29 -4.29
C GLY A 26 -3.12 13.82 -4.07
N ASP A 27 -3.93 13.18 -3.21
CA ASP A 27 -3.74 11.80 -2.79
C ASP A 27 -4.87 10.89 -3.27
N HIS A 28 -4.51 9.98 -4.17
CA HIS A 28 -5.40 8.99 -4.74
C HIS A 28 -5.94 8.00 -3.68
N GLU A 29 -5.28 7.86 -2.52
CA GLU A 29 -5.72 7.00 -1.41
C GLU A 29 -6.91 7.61 -0.64
N THR A 30 -7.10 8.94 -0.72
CA THR A 30 -8.18 9.66 -0.03
C THR A 30 -9.39 9.94 -0.92
N GLU A 31 -9.21 9.98 -2.24
CA GLU A 31 -10.27 10.29 -3.20
C GLU A 31 -10.55 9.14 -4.18
N THR A 32 -9.57 8.80 -5.02
CA THR A 32 -9.72 7.82 -6.11
C THR A 32 -10.03 6.42 -5.60
N PHE A 33 -9.25 5.88 -4.68
CA PHE A 33 -9.44 4.52 -4.16
C PHE A 33 -10.76 4.34 -3.40
N PRO A 34 -11.16 5.23 -2.47
CA PRO A 34 -12.47 5.12 -1.82
C PRO A 34 -13.63 5.11 -2.83
N ARG A 35 -13.55 5.91 -3.90
CA ARG A 35 -14.56 5.90 -4.97
C ARG A 35 -14.55 4.60 -5.77
N LEU A 36 -13.38 4.10 -6.17
CA LEU A 36 -13.27 2.84 -6.91
C LEU A 36 -13.73 1.64 -6.07
N ALA A 37 -13.42 1.62 -4.76
CA ALA A 37 -13.90 0.61 -3.83
C ALA A 37 -15.44 0.60 -3.74
N LYS A 38 -16.06 1.78 -3.56
CA LYS A 38 -17.53 1.91 -3.55
C LYS A 38 -18.17 1.46 -4.87
N ALA A 39 -17.47 1.65 -5.99
CA ALA A 39 -17.91 1.21 -7.32
C ALA A 39 -17.61 -0.26 -7.62
N GLY A 40 -17.00 -1.02 -6.70
CA GLY A 40 -16.60 -2.42 -6.94
C GLY A 40 -15.46 -2.60 -7.95
N ARG A 41 -14.70 -1.52 -8.23
CA ARG A 41 -13.60 -1.47 -9.20
C ARG A 41 -12.21 -1.52 -8.56
N LEU A 42 -12.13 -1.79 -7.25
CA LEU A 42 -10.88 -1.99 -6.52
C LEU A 42 -10.94 -3.34 -5.79
N ALA A 43 -9.90 -4.14 -5.96
CA ALA A 43 -9.73 -5.42 -5.27
C ALA A 43 -8.46 -5.40 -4.40
N ALA A 44 -8.37 -6.30 -3.42
CA ALA A 44 -7.22 -6.42 -2.55
C ALA A 44 -6.61 -7.83 -2.61
N MET A 45 -5.28 -7.89 -2.62
CA MET A 45 -4.52 -9.13 -2.44
C MET A 45 -3.86 -9.11 -1.06
N ARG A 46 -4.15 -10.12 -0.23
CA ARG A 46 -3.59 -10.23 1.13
C ARG A 46 -2.25 -10.96 1.07
N SER A 47 -1.25 -10.46 1.80
CA SER A 47 0.06 -11.09 1.93
C SER A 47 0.52 -11.11 3.39
N ARG A 48 1.06 -12.24 3.83
CA ARG A 48 1.75 -12.38 5.14
C ARG A 48 3.27 -12.38 5.01
N ARG A 49 3.79 -12.02 3.83
CA ARG A 49 5.22 -11.83 3.64
C ARG A 49 5.69 -10.63 4.44
N PHE A 50 6.98 -10.59 4.73
CA PHE A 50 7.57 -9.43 5.38
C PHE A 50 7.27 -8.17 4.57
N TRP A 51 6.73 -7.17 5.25
CA TRP A 51 6.46 -5.84 4.73
C TRP A 51 6.68 -4.85 5.87
N ARG A 52 7.25 -3.69 5.54
CA ARG A 52 7.52 -2.63 6.49
C ARG A 52 7.59 -1.28 5.78
N SER A 53 7.00 -0.23 6.37
CA SER A 53 7.26 1.16 5.99
C SER A 53 8.54 1.68 6.66
N VAL A 54 9.21 2.63 6.03
CA VAL A 54 10.44 3.24 6.56
C VAL A 54 10.21 4.74 6.67
N ASP A 55 9.68 5.16 7.82
CA ASP A 55 9.30 6.55 8.08
C ASP A 55 10.23 7.23 9.09
N SER A 56 11.08 6.44 9.78
CA SER A 56 12.04 6.91 10.77
C SER A 56 13.39 6.20 10.65
N PHE A 57 14.43 6.77 11.26
CA PHE A 57 15.74 6.12 11.38
C PHE A 57 15.68 4.77 12.10
N LYS A 58 14.74 4.61 13.05
CA LYS A 58 14.52 3.34 13.73
C LYS A 58 14.00 2.28 12.73
N ASP A 59 13.03 2.66 11.89
CA ASP A 59 12.48 1.74 10.89
C ASP A 59 13.52 1.33 9.86
N LEU A 60 14.38 2.26 9.44
CA LEU A 60 15.46 1.97 8.51
C LEU A 60 16.42 0.92 9.09
N ARG A 61 16.87 1.11 10.33
CA ARG A 61 17.76 0.16 11.00
C ARG A 61 17.13 -1.23 11.13
N GLU A 62 15.86 -1.29 11.52
CA GLU A 62 15.14 -2.56 11.65
C GLU A 62 14.93 -3.26 10.28
N ALA A 63 14.75 -2.48 9.20
CA ALA A 63 14.70 -3.02 7.84
C ALA A 63 16.07 -3.55 7.38
N GLU A 64 17.16 -2.83 7.66
CA GLU A 64 18.53 -3.26 7.35
C GLU A 64 18.90 -4.56 8.08
N GLU A 65 18.58 -4.66 9.37
CA GLU A 65 18.79 -5.88 10.17
C GLU A 65 18.02 -7.08 9.58
N HIS A 66 16.78 -6.86 9.14
CA HIS A 66 16.00 -7.91 8.49
C HIS A 66 16.66 -8.38 7.19
N VAL A 67 17.02 -7.46 6.28
CA VAL A 67 17.63 -7.79 4.98
C VAL A 67 18.99 -8.45 5.15
N GLY A 68 19.81 -8.02 6.11
CA GLY A 68 21.12 -8.63 6.38
C GLY A 68 21.05 -10.04 6.98
N SER A 69 19.87 -10.48 7.44
CA SER A 69 19.64 -11.82 7.99
C SER A 69 19.10 -12.83 6.96
N TRP A 70 18.93 -12.41 5.70
CA TRP A 70 18.43 -13.26 4.60
C TRP A 70 19.52 -14.13 3.98
#